data_AF-A0A3A9ER37-F1
#
_entry.id   AF-A0A3A9ER37-F1
#
_cell.length_a   1.000
_cell.length_b   1.000
_cell.length_c   1.000
_cell.angle_alpha   90.00
_cell.angle_beta   90.00
_cell.angle_gamma   90.00
#
_symmetry.space_group_name_H-M   'P 1'
#
loop_
_entity.id
_entity.type
_entity.pdbx_description
1 polymer ?
#
loop_
_entity_poly.entity_id
_entity_poly.type
_entity_poly.pdbx_seq_one_letter_code
_entity_poly.pdbx_strand_id
1 'polypeptide(L)'
;MSVLKDMRAVSKAEFVNTAGEIFDETVAFLSRLSARYSRLIADKTADLAGEVLDEAEKANSIFPSSLLRVDRREVHLLEARAALMALDVRLGRCYRLMMKNPQGAFTNSAGQYLPPKKAEEKLDKMAQKLGELIDKENDLLKGALDYVAKKRRELKK
;
A
#
# COMPACT_ATOMS: atom_id res chain seq x y z
N MET A 1 26.68 13.34 -2.21
CA MET A 1 25.49 12.62 -1.69
C MET A 1 24.53 12.18 -2.83
N SER A 2 24.72 11.07 -3.58
CA SER A 2 24.19 10.67 -4.94
C SER A 2 22.69 10.23 -5.07
N VAL A 3 22.29 9.68 -6.24
CA VAL A 3 20.99 9.09 -6.66
C VAL A 3 20.16 8.55 -5.49
N LEU A 4 19.28 9.40 -4.94
CA LEU A 4 18.43 9.20 -3.75
C LEU A 4 19.04 8.59 -2.45
N LYS A 5 20.26 8.89 -1.99
CA LYS A 5 21.46 8.10 -2.26
C LYS A 5 21.30 6.66 -1.75
N ASP A 6 21.32 5.71 -2.69
CA ASP A 6 21.21 4.25 -2.55
C ASP A 6 19.84 3.71 -2.06
N MET A 7 18.72 4.37 -2.41
CA MET A 7 17.33 3.98 -2.05
C MET A 7 17.05 3.92 -0.52
N ARG A 8 17.89 4.57 0.30
CA ARG A 8 17.75 4.84 1.75
C ARG A 8 17.05 3.75 2.57
N ALA A 9 17.78 2.65 2.77
CA ALA A 9 17.70 1.67 3.86
C ALA A 9 16.30 1.38 4.41
N VAL A 10 15.82 0.15 4.15
CA VAL A 10 14.73 -0.54 4.86
C VAL A 10 14.57 0.08 6.25
N SER A 11 13.49 0.83 6.44
CA SER A 11 13.14 1.45 7.72
C SER A 11 13.26 0.38 8.79
N LYS A 12 13.78 0.74 9.98
CA LYS A 12 13.76 -0.20 11.10
C LYS A 12 12.33 -0.62 11.46
N ALA A 13 11.35 0.20 11.09
CA ALA A 13 9.95 -0.12 11.19
C ALA A 13 9.48 -0.93 9.97
N GLU A 14 9.14 -2.18 10.20
CA GLU A 14 8.68 -3.08 9.14
C GLU A 14 7.40 -2.59 8.44
N PHE A 15 6.52 -1.89 9.16
CA PHE A 15 5.27 -1.35 8.61
C PHE A 15 5.52 -0.27 7.54
N VAL A 16 6.53 0.58 7.73
CA VAL A 16 6.91 1.57 6.70
C VAL A 16 7.38 0.89 5.42
N ASN A 17 8.17 -0.18 5.53
CA ASN A 17 8.68 -0.89 4.34
C ASN A 17 7.56 -1.60 3.59
N THR A 18 6.68 -2.27 4.34
CA THR A 18 5.56 -3.00 3.74
C THR A 18 4.57 -2.03 3.09
N ALA A 19 4.31 -0.86 3.69
CA ALA A 19 3.57 0.23 3.06
C ALA A 19 4.23 0.73 1.75
N GLY A 20 5.56 0.82 1.71
CA GLY A 20 6.31 1.16 0.50
C GLY A 20 6.15 0.12 -0.61
N GLU A 21 6.25 -1.17 -0.27
CA GLU A 21 6.01 -2.26 -1.21
C GLU A 21 4.57 -2.25 -1.75
N ILE A 22 3.58 -1.96 -0.90
CA ILE A 22 2.18 -1.79 -1.30
C ILE A 22 2.04 -0.66 -2.32
N PHE A 23 2.72 0.46 -2.13
CA PHE A 23 2.69 1.57 -3.07
C PHE A 23 3.24 1.17 -4.44
N ASP A 24 4.44 0.59 -4.48
CA ASP A 24 5.09 0.19 -5.73
C ASP A 24 4.28 -0.86 -6.49
N GLU A 25 3.79 -1.89 -5.79
CA GLU A 25 2.94 -2.93 -6.38
C GLU A 25 1.58 -2.38 -6.81
N THR A 26 1.01 -1.41 -6.09
CA THR A 26 -0.24 -0.74 -6.49
C THR A 26 -0.03 0.03 -7.80
N VAL A 27 1.03 0.82 -7.92
CA VAL A 27 1.34 1.55 -9.16
C VAL A 27 1.57 0.57 -10.32
N ALA A 28 2.31 -0.51 -10.09
CA ALA A 28 2.51 -1.56 -11.08
C ALA A 28 1.18 -2.21 -11.51
N PHE A 29 0.29 -2.51 -10.57
CA PHE A 29 -1.03 -3.08 -10.83
C PHE A 29 -1.95 -2.13 -11.60
N LEU A 30 -2.01 -0.86 -11.20
CA LEU A 30 -2.82 0.16 -11.86
C LEU A 30 -2.33 0.45 -13.29
N SER A 31 -1.04 0.28 -13.57
CA SER A 31 -0.49 0.41 -14.93
C SER A 31 -1.05 -0.62 -15.93
N ARG A 32 -1.72 -1.67 -15.44
CA ARG A 32 -2.38 -2.69 -16.27
C ARG A 32 -3.81 -2.33 -16.66
N LEU A 33 -4.38 -1.27 -16.07
CA LEU A 33 -5.70 -0.79 -16.44
C LEU A 33 -5.68 -0.23 -17.87
N SER A 34 -6.75 -0.51 -18.63
CA SER A 34 -6.98 0.18 -19.89
C SER A 34 -7.03 1.70 -19.68
N ALA A 35 -6.62 2.47 -20.69
CA ALA A 35 -6.62 3.94 -20.63
C ALA A 35 -7.97 4.55 -20.21
N ARG A 36 -9.08 3.91 -20.58
CA ARG A 36 -10.44 4.34 -20.20
C ARG A 36 -10.66 4.24 -18.69
N TYR A 37 -10.32 3.11 -18.08
CA TYR A 37 -10.51 2.92 -16.65
C TYR A 37 -9.46 3.66 -15.83
N SER A 38 -8.21 3.71 -16.31
CA SER A 38 -7.11 4.42 -15.65
C SER A 38 -7.52 5.87 -15.32
N ARG A 39 -8.03 6.64 -16.29
CA ARG A 39 -8.49 8.03 -16.08
C ARG A 39 -9.62 8.20 -15.06
N LEU A 40 -10.38 7.14 -14.75
CA LEU A 40 -11.52 7.21 -13.86
C LEU A 40 -11.18 6.83 -12.42
N ILE A 41 -10.24 5.89 -12.24
CA ILE A 41 -10.02 5.25 -10.94
C ILE A 41 -8.56 5.09 -10.53
N ALA A 42 -7.58 5.20 -11.44
CA ALA A 42 -6.19 4.91 -11.11
C ALA A 42 -5.63 5.94 -10.13
N ASP A 43 -5.72 7.24 -10.46
CA ASP A 43 -5.16 8.31 -9.64
C ASP A 43 -5.68 8.24 -8.20
N LYS A 44 -7.00 8.20 -8.03
CA LYS A 44 -7.60 8.14 -6.69
C LYS A 44 -7.25 6.85 -5.92
N THR A 45 -6.87 5.77 -6.61
CA THR A 45 -6.45 4.52 -5.96
C THR A 45 -4.98 4.57 -5.60
N ALA A 46 -4.14 5.19 -6.45
CA ALA A 46 -2.75 5.47 -6.14
C ALA A 46 -2.63 6.45 -4.96
N ASP A 47 -3.51 7.46 -4.87
CA ASP A 47 -3.55 8.39 -3.74
C ASP A 47 -3.73 7.67 -2.40
N LEU A 48 -4.60 6.65 -2.34
CA LEU A 48 -4.76 5.85 -1.12
C LEU A 48 -3.51 5.08 -0.75
N ALA A 49 -2.81 4.51 -1.73
CA ALA A 49 -1.54 3.83 -1.47
C ALA A 49 -0.46 4.80 -1.00
N GLY A 50 -0.43 6.02 -1.56
CA GLY A 50 0.43 7.10 -1.10
C GLY A 50 0.11 7.51 0.34
N GLU A 51 -1.18 7.62 0.68
CA GLU A 51 -1.63 7.96 2.03
C GLU A 51 -1.21 6.90 3.06
N VAL A 52 -1.29 5.60 2.74
CA VAL A 52 -0.77 4.53 3.61
C VAL A 52 0.71 4.74 3.94
N LEU A 53 1.54 4.99 2.91
CA LEU A 53 2.98 5.19 3.07
C LEU A 53 3.31 6.48 3.84
N ASP A 54 2.68 7.59 3.46
CA ASP A 54 2.93 8.89 4.06
C ASP A 54 2.56 8.90 5.55
N GLU A 55 1.41 8.34 5.90
CA GLU A 55 0.95 8.27 7.29
C GLU A 55 1.78 7.28 8.12
N ALA A 56 2.21 6.16 7.54
CA ALA A 56 3.16 5.26 8.18
C ALA A 56 4.49 5.96 8.50
N GLU A 57 5.06 6.71 7.56
CA GLU A 57 6.34 7.39 7.77
C GLU A 57 6.21 8.55 8.77
N LYS A 58 5.10 9.30 8.75
CA LYS A 58 4.77 10.32 9.77
C LYS A 58 4.66 9.70 11.16
N ALA A 59 3.94 8.58 11.30
CA ALA A 59 3.83 7.86 12.57
C ALA A 59 5.19 7.39 13.10
N ASN A 60 6.03 6.81 12.23
CA ASN A 60 7.36 6.33 12.57
C ASN A 60 8.27 7.47 13.07
N SER A 61 8.17 8.64 12.45
CA SER A 61 8.94 9.84 12.80
C SER A 61 8.58 10.44 14.18
N ILE A 62 7.48 10.01 14.80
CA ILE A 62 7.04 10.49 16.12
C ILE A 62 7.42 9.48 17.20
N PHE A 63 8.51 9.75 17.93
CA PHE A 63 8.81 8.99 19.15
C PHE A 63 7.81 9.30 20.29
N PRO A 64 7.16 8.33 20.95
CA PRO A 64 6.11 8.56 21.95
C PRO A 64 6.67 8.87 23.36
N SER A 65 7.20 10.09 23.54
CA SER A 65 7.78 10.55 24.82
C SER A 65 6.85 11.40 25.69
N SER A 66 5.71 11.84 25.16
CA SER A 66 4.70 12.61 25.88
C SER A 66 3.31 12.25 25.40
N LEU A 67 2.27 12.56 26.18
CA LEU A 67 0.88 12.26 25.81
C LEU A 67 0.50 12.87 24.46
N LEU A 68 0.87 14.13 24.19
CA LEU A 68 0.65 14.76 22.89
C LEU A 68 1.28 13.98 21.72
N ARG A 69 2.51 13.45 21.92
CA ARG A 69 3.22 12.70 20.88
C ARG A 69 2.63 11.31 20.68
N VAL A 70 2.18 10.67 21.76
CA VAL A 70 1.40 9.43 21.71
C VAL A 70 0.12 9.64 20.91
N ASP A 71 -0.65 10.69 21.22
CA ASP A 71 -1.92 10.98 20.55
C ASP A 71 -1.71 11.26 19.06
N ARG A 72 -0.71 12.07 18.70
CA ARG A 72 -0.38 12.33 17.29
C ARG A 72 0.06 11.08 16.54
N ARG A 73 0.90 10.23 17.15
CA ARG A 73 1.31 8.97 16.52
C ARG A 73 0.14 8.02 16.32
N GLU A 74 -0.78 7.94 17.30
CA GLU A 74 -1.99 7.12 17.19
C GLU A 74 -2.85 7.56 16.01
N VAL A 75 -3.07 8.87 15.83
CA VAL A 75 -3.85 9.42 14.70
C VAL A 75 -3.27 8.98 13.36
N HIS A 76 -1.96 9.18 13.13
CA HIS A 76 -1.32 8.78 11.87
C HIS A 76 -1.42 7.25 11.63
N LEU A 77 -1.28 6.43 12.67
CA LEU A 77 -1.45 4.97 12.53
C LEU A 77 -2.90 4.58 12.19
N LEU A 78 -3.89 5.29 12.75
CA LEU A 78 -5.30 5.08 12.43
C LEU A 78 -5.62 5.52 11.00
N GLU A 79 -5.08 6.65 10.55
CA GLU A 79 -5.22 7.16 9.19
C GLU A 79 -4.57 6.21 8.17
N ALA A 80 -3.33 5.76 8.41
CA ALA A 80 -2.67 4.75 7.58
C ALA A 80 -3.51 3.48 7.44
N ARG A 81 -4.06 2.98 8.56
CA ARG A 81 -4.90 1.78 8.55
C ARG A 81 -6.23 2.00 7.83
N ALA A 82 -6.86 3.17 7.99
CA ALA A 82 -8.09 3.50 7.29
C ALA A 82 -7.88 3.58 5.77
N ALA A 83 -6.78 4.24 5.34
CA ALA A 83 -6.37 4.32 3.95
C ALA A 83 -6.09 2.93 3.36
N LEU A 84 -5.42 2.04 4.12
CA LEU A 84 -5.12 0.67 3.71
C LEU A 84 -6.39 -0.15 3.44
N MET A 85 -7.38 -0.07 4.35
CA MET A 85 -8.66 -0.78 4.16
C MET A 85 -9.44 -0.21 2.97
N ALA A 86 -9.37 1.10 2.74
CA ALA A 86 -9.99 1.72 1.57
C ALA A 86 -9.29 1.31 0.28
N LEU A 87 -7.96 1.18 0.30
CA LEU A 87 -7.13 0.76 -0.83
C LEU A 87 -7.50 -0.67 -1.26
N ASP A 88 -7.58 -1.61 -0.32
CA ASP A 88 -7.97 -3.01 -0.57
C ASP A 88 -9.28 -3.10 -1.39
N VAL A 89 -10.32 -2.41 -0.91
CA VAL A 89 -11.62 -2.37 -1.58
C VAL A 89 -11.50 -1.81 -3.01
N ARG A 90 -10.63 -0.83 -3.25
CA ARG A 90 -10.43 -0.25 -4.58
C ARG A 90 -9.59 -1.13 -5.50
N LEU A 91 -8.57 -1.80 -4.98
CA LEU A 91 -7.78 -2.78 -5.73
C LEU A 91 -8.66 -3.95 -6.18
N GLY A 92 -9.54 -4.44 -5.32
CA GLY A 92 -10.55 -5.44 -5.69
C GLY A 92 -11.52 -4.97 -6.80
N ARG A 93 -11.82 -3.66 -6.88
CA ARG A 93 -12.57 -3.10 -8.01
C ARG A 93 -11.73 -3.05 -9.29
N CYS A 94 -10.47 -2.63 -9.19
CA CYS A 94 -9.53 -2.58 -10.33
C CYS A 94 -9.32 -3.98 -10.92
N TYR A 95 -9.11 -4.99 -10.08
CA TYR A 95 -9.01 -6.40 -10.48
C TYR A 95 -10.22 -6.84 -11.28
N ARG A 96 -11.44 -6.63 -10.75
CA ARG A 96 -12.69 -7.00 -11.44
C ARG A 96 -12.86 -6.30 -12.79
N LEU A 97 -12.36 -5.07 -12.94
CA LEU A 97 -12.42 -4.37 -14.22
C LEU A 97 -11.42 -4.94 -15.23
N MET A 98 -10.21 -5.30 -14.78
CA MET A 98 -9.21 -5.93 -15.62
C MET A 98 -9.62 -7.34 -16.06
N MET A 99 -10.25 -8.12 -15.18
CA MET A 99 -10.77 -9.46 -15.52
C MET A 99 -11.89 -9.47 -16.56
N LYS A 100 -12.51 -8.32 -16.89
CA LYS A 100 -13.45 -8.24 -18.01
C LYS A 100 -12.76 -8.39 -19.37
N ASN A 101 -11.48 -8.05 -19.46
CA ASN A 101 -10.64 -8.25 -20.64
C ASN A 101 -9.16 -8.37 -20.21
N PRO A 102 -8.77 -9.53 -19.66
CA PRO A 102 -7.44 -9.72 -19.09
C PRO A 102 -6.35 -9.67 -20.16
N GLN A 103 -6.64 -10.16 -21.38
CA GLN A 103 -5.72 -10.11 -22.51
C GLN A 103 -5.27 -8.68 -22.83
N GLY A 104 -6.20 -7.71 -22.77
CA GLY A 104 -5.90 -6.29 -23.05
C GLY A 104 -5.00 -5.60 -22.01
N ALA A 105 -4.73 -6.25 -20.88
CA ALA A 105 -3.93 -5.68 -19.79
C ALA A 105 -2.42 -5.91 -19.97
N PHE A 106 -2.01 -6.88 -20.81
CA PHE A 106 -0.61 -7.26 -20.94
C PHE A 106 -0.17 -7.48 -22.38
N THR A 107 0.98 -6.91 -22.72
CA THR A 107 1.70 -7.15 -23.97
C THR A 107 3.06 -7.80 -23.69
N ASN A 108 3.57 -8.56 -24.65
CA ASN A 108 4.95 -9.02 -24.67
C ASN A 108 5.89 -7.89 -25.14
N SER A 109 7.21 -8.14 -25.14
CA SER A 109 8.22 -7.17 -25.60
C SER A 109 8.09 -6.80 -27.08
N ALA A 110 7.38 -7.60 -27.87
CA ALA A 110 7.06 -7.32 -29.27
C ALA A 110 5.72 -6.57 -29.43
N GLY A 111 5.08 -6.13 -28.34
CA GLY A 111 3.82 -5.40 -28.35
C GLY A 111 2.57 -6.26 -28.60
N GLN A 112 2.70 -7.59 -28.68
CA GLN A 112 1.58 -8.49 -28.89
C GLN A 112 0.92 -8.86 -27.57
N TYR A 113 -0.41 -8.96 -27.56
CA TYR A 113 -1.16 -9.35 -26.38
C TYR A 113 -0.85 -10.78 -25.93
N LEU A 114 -0.81 -10.99 -24.62
CA LEU A 114 -0.68 -12.32 -24.05
C LEU A 114 -1.93 -13.17 -24.32
N PRO A 115 -1.82 -14.51 -24.39
CA PRO A 115 -2.99 -15.38 -24.41
C PRO A 115 -3.86 -15.16 -23.17
N PRO A 116 -5.21 -15.22 -23.28
CA PRO A 116 -6.12 -14.91 -22.18
C PRO A 116 -5.77 -15.61 -20.86
N LYS A 117 -5.57 -16.93 -20.89
CA LYS A 117 -5.23 -17.73 -19.71
C LYS A 117 -3.93 -17.27 -19.02
N LYS A 118 -2.90 -16.92 -19.80
CA LYS A 118 -1.63 -16.42 -19.24
C LYS A 118 -1.77 -15.01 -18.66
N ALA A 119 -2.64 -14.19 -19.25
CA ALA A 119 -2.94 -12.85 -18.75
C ALA A 119 -3.72 -12.91 -17.42
N GLU A 120 -4.70 -13.81 -17.32
CA GLU A 120 -5.44 -14.10 -16.09
C GLU A 120 -4.50 -14.57 -14.98
N GLU A 121 -3.71 -15.63 -15.22
CA GLU A 121 -2.76 -16.15 -14.24
C GLU A 121 -1.76 -15.08 -13.75
N LYS A 122 -1.35 -14.17 -14.63
CA LYS A 122 -0.45 -13.07 -14.26
C LYS A 122 -1.16 -12.02 -13.41
N LEU A 123 -2.40 -11.68 -13.76
CA LEU A 123 -3.20 -10.74 -12.98
C LEU A 123 -3.52 -11.28 -11.58
N ASP A 124 -3.87 -12.56 -11.50
CA ASP A 124 -4.14 -13.25 -10.23
C ASP A 124 -2.92 -13.24 -9.31
N LYS A 125 -1.73 -13.50 -9.85
CA LYS A 125 -0.48 -13.42 -9.07
C LYS A 125 -0.19 -12.03 -8.54
N MET A 126 -0.44 -10.98 -9.34
CA MET A 126 -0.26 -9.59 -8.89
C MET A 126 -1.26 -9.24 -7.79
N ALA A 127 -2.54 -9.63 -7.96
CA ALA A 127 -3.57 -9.39 -6.98
C ALA A 127 -3.33 -10.16 -5.67
N GLN A 128 -2.90 -11.42 -5.77
CA GLN A 128 -2.55 -12.24 -4.62
C GLN A 128 -1.39 -11.63 -3.82
N LYS A 129 -0.32 -11.20 -4.50
CA LYS A 129 0.81 -10.52 -3.87
C LYS A 129 0.37 -9.26 -3.12
N LEU A 130 -0.48 -8.44 -3.74
CA LEU A 130 -1.04 -7.25 -3.09
C LEU A 130 -1.89 -7.61 -1.87
N GLY A 131 -2.73 -8.63 -1.95
CA GLY A 131 -3.54 -9.10 -0.82
C GLY A 131 -2.68 -9.54 0.36
N GLU A 132 -1.64 -10.33 0.12
CA GLU A 132 -0.69 -10.77 1.15
C GLU A 132 0.04 -9.59 1.82
N LEU A 133 0.44 -8.58 1.03
CA LEU A 133 1.05 -7.37 1.57
C LEU A 133 0.07 -6.55 2.42
N ILE A 134 -1.18 -6.43 1.99
CA ILE A 134 -2.23 -5.71 2.73
C ILE A 134 -2.54 -6.38 4.07
N ASP A 135 -2.68 -7.71 4.08
CA ASP A 135 -2.92 -8.46 5.31
C ASP A 135 -1.74 -8.29 6.28
N LYS A 136 -0.52 -8.42 5.77
CA LYS A 136 0.70 -8.20 6.54
C LYS A 136 0.74 -6.79 7.14
N GLU A 137 0.49 -5.75 6.33
CA GLU A 137 0.55 -4.37 6.80
C GLU A 137 -0.51 -4.06 7.85
N ASN A 138 -1.73 -4.59 7.69
CA ASN A 138 -2.79 -4.42 8.67
C ASN A 138 -2.40 -4.99 10.04
N ASP A 139 -1.70 -6.13 10.09
CA ASP A 139 -1.21 -6.70 11.34
C ASP A 139 -0.06 -5.91 11.96
N LEU A 140 0.87 -5.41 11.13
CA LEU A 140 1.95 -4.53 11.58
C LEU A 140 1.42 -3.22 12.17
N LEU A 141 0.43 -2.59 11.52
CA LEU A 141 -0.22 -1.36 12.02
C LEU A 141 -0.98 -1.59 13.33
N LYS A 142 -1.68 -2.72 13.48
CA LYS A 142 -2.30 -3.11 14.77
C LYS A 142 -1.26 -3.24 15.88
N GLY A 143 -0.14 -3.92 15.60
CA GLY A 143 0.95 -4.06 16.57
C GLY A 143 1.55 -2.72 16.98
N ALA A 144 1.69 -1.78 16.04
CA ALA A 144 2.13 -0.42 16.32
C ALA A 144 1.12 0.36 17.18
N LEU A 145 -0.18 0.20 16.94
CA LEU A 145 -1.24 0.79 17.76
C LEU A 145 -1.23 0.25 19.19
N ASP A 146 -1.07 -1.07 19.36
CA ASP A 146 -0.97 -1.70 20.69
C ASP A 146 0.23 -1.16 21.48
N TYR A 147 1.36 -0.95 20.81
CA TYR A 147 2.54 -0.31 21.41
C TYR A 147 2.24 1.12 21.89
N VAL A 148 1.55 1.92 21.07
CA VAL A 148 1.15 3.30 21.43
C VAL A 148 0.18 3.29 22.62
N ALA A 149 -0.78 2.37 22.63
CA ALA A 149 -1.72 2.21 23.74
C ALA A 149 -1.00 1.85 25.05
N LYS A 150 0.02 0.98 25.00
CA LYS A 150 0.87 0.67 26.16
C LYS A 150 1.63 1.91 26.65
N LYS A 151 2.26 2.65 25.75
CA LYS A 151 2.99 3.89 26.08
C LYS A 151 2.09 4.95 26.71
N ARG A 152 0.86 5.11 26.22
CA ARG A 152 -0.14 5.99 26.84
C ARG A 152 -0.41 5.62 28.30
N ARG A 153 -0.54 4.33 28.62
CA ARG A 153 -0.78 3.86 29.99
C ARG A 153 0.42 4.09 30.90
N GLU A 154 1.63 3.93 30.39
CA GLU A 154 2.88 4.19 31.14
C GLU A 154 3.01 5.68 31.51
N LEU A 155 2.69 6.60 30.59
CA LEU A 155 2.81 8.05 30.81
C LEU A 155 1.70 8.65 31.70
N LYS A 156 0.62 7.91 31.96
CA LYS A 156 -0.49 8.33 32.84
C LYS A 156 -0.32 7.84 34.29
N LYS A 157 0.67 7.00 34.56
CA LYS A 157 1.05 6.55 35.91
C LYS A 157 2.05 7.52 36.50
#